data_AF-A0A8T4MQC6-F1
#
_entry.id   AF-A0A8T4MQC6-F1
#
_cell.length_a   1.000
_cell.length_b   1.000
_cell.length_c   1.000
_cell.angle_alpha   90.00
_cell.angle_beta   90.00
_cell.angle_gamma   90.00
#
_symmetry.space_group_name_H-M   'P 1'
#
loop_
_entity.id
_entity.type
_entity.pdbx_description
1 polymer ?
#
loop_
_entity_poly.entity_id
_entity_poly.type
_entity_poly.pdbx_seq_one_letter_code
_entity_poly.pdbx_strand_id
1 'polypeptide(L)' 'MVIKTFNVDEEVYKQFSAYCKKNGISMSKKVENFIRDEIVKLKIKSSEKKDEVLDKKVSVIKHSFSKYC' A
#
# COMPACT_ATOMS: atom_id res chain seq x y z
N MET A 1 -5.94 3.83 12.85
CA MET A 1 -6.20 2.87 11.76
C MET A 1 -7.70 2.67 11.66
N VAL A 2 -8.25 2.58 10.45
CA VAL A 2 -9.69 2.33 10.22
C VAL A 2 -9.81 1.05 9.42
N ILE A 3 -10.71 0.14 9.82
CA ILE A 3 -10.98 -1.08 9.07
C ILE A 3 -11.84 -0.73 7.86
N LYS A 4 -11.40 -1.18 6.67
CA LYS A 4 -12.15 -1.04 5.43
C LYS A 4 -12.39 -2.42 4.84
N THR A 5 -13.64 -2.69 4.47
CA THR A 5 -14.07 -3.95 3.87
C THR A 5 -14.53 -3.67 2.45
N PHE A 6 -14.08 -4.47 1.49
CA PHE A 6 -14.48 -4.38 0.09
C PHE A 6 -14.53 -5.78 -0.50
N ASN A 7 -15.42 -5.96 -1.47
CA ASN A 7 -15.56 -7.22 -2.18
C ASN A 7 -14.53 -7.31 -3.30
N VAL A 8 -13.90 -8.46 -3.45
CA VAL A 8 -12.96 -8.77 -4.52
C VAL A 8 -13.32 -10.15 -5.06
N ASP A 9 -13.12 -10.35 -6.35
CA ASP A 9 -13.22 -11.66 -6.94
C ASP A 9 -12.27 -12.66 -6.26
N GLU A 10 -12.74 -13.90 -6.07
CA GLU A 10 -12.02 -14.92 -5.32
C GLU A 10 -10.71 -15.33 -6.00
N GLU A 11 -10.71 -15.46 -7.33
CA GLU A 11 -9.54 -15.87 -8.10
C GLU A 11 -8.47 -14.77 -8.06
N VAL A 12 -8.90 -13.51 -8.23
CA VAL A 12 -8.03 -12.33 -8.14
C VAL A 12 -7.40 -12.23 -6.75
N TYR A 13 -8.20 -12.41 -5.69
CA TYR A 13 -7.68 -12.40 -4.32
C TYR A 13 -6.64 -13.51 -4.10
N LYS A 14 -6.91 -14.73 -4.54
CA LYS A 14 -5.99 -15.87 -4.39
C LYS A 14 -4.66 -15.62 -5.08
N GLN A 15 -4.69 -15.15 -6.33
CA GLN A 15 -3.47 -14.86 -7.09
C GLN A 15 -2.65 -13.74 -6.44
N PHE A 16 -3.32 -12.65 -6.06
CA PHE A 16 -2.66 -11.52 -5.40
C PHE A 16 -2.09 -11.92 -4.03
N SER A 17 -2.81 -12.75 -3.29
CA SER A 17 -2.37 -13.26 -1.99
C SER A 17 -1.14 -14.15 -2.09
N ALA A 18 -1.14 -15.08 -3.05
CA ALA A 18 0.02 -15.92 -3.33
C ALA A 18 1.25 -15.08 -3.73
N TYR A 19 1.06 -14.06 -4.57
CA TYR A 19 2.11 -13.13 -4.96
C TYR A 19 2.69 -12.38 -3.74
N CYS A 20 1.85 -11.82 -2.87
CA CYS A 20 2.32 -11.10 -1.69
C CYS A 20 3.08 -12.02 -0.73
N LYS A 21 2.59 -13.25 -0.49
CA LYS A 21 3.27 -14.24 0.35
C LYS A 21 4.63 -14.64 -0.22
N LYS A 22 4.71 -14.93 -1.52
CA LYS A 22 5.96 -15.33 -2.19
C LYS A 22 7.06 -14.26 -2.09
N ASN A 23 6.67 -12.99 -2.11
CA ASN A 23 7.60 -11.86 -2.06
C ASN A 23 7.83 -11.29 -0.65
N GLY A 24 7.21 -11.86 0.39
CA GLY A 24 7.31 -11.34 1.76
C GLY A 24 6.68 -9.95 1.94
N ILE A 25 5.67 -9.61 1.14
CA ILE A 25 5.03 -8.29 1.13
C ILE A 25 3.74 -8.34 1.95
N SER A 26 3.54 -7.37 2.84
CA SER A 26 2.27 -7.17 3.53
C SER A 26 1.17 -6.77 2.54
N MET A 27 0.08 -7.54 2.52
CA MET A 27 -1.07 -7.31 1.65
C MET A 27 -1.66 -5.91 1.84
N SER A 28 -1.90 -5.54 3.10
CA SER A 28 -2.47 -4.24 3.47
C SER A 28 -1.58 -3.10 2.99
N LYS A 29 -0.25 -3.26 3.08
CA LYS A 29 0.70 -2.25 2.60
C LYS A 29 0.68 -2.12 1.09
N LYS A 30 0.57 -3.24 0.36
CA LYS A 30 0.50 -3.23 -1.09
C LYS A 30 -0.79 -2.57 -1.59
N VAL A 31 -1.93 -2.87 -0.96
CA VAL A 31 -3.23 -2.24 -1.26
C VAL A 31 -3.19 -0.74 -0.92
N GLU A 32 -2.62 -0.36 0.22
CA GLU A 32 -2.47 1.04 0.60
C GLU A 32 -1.62 1.82 -0.41
N ASN A 33 -0.49 1.27 -0.84
CA ASN A 33 0.36 1.89 -1.85
C ASN A 33 -0.37 2.01 -3.20
N PHE A 34 -1.09 0.96 -3.61
CA PHE A 34 -1.90 1.00 -4.82
C PHE A 34 -2.95 2.13 -4.77
N ILE A 35 -3.69 2.26 -3.67
CA ILE A 35 -4.68 3.33 -3.50
C ILE A 35 -4.02 4.72 -3.55
N ARG A 36 -2.85 4.88 -2.92
CA ARG A 36 -2.10 6.15 -2.98
C ARG A 36 -1.65 6.49 -4.39
N ASP A 37 -1.10 5.51 -5.11
CA ASP A 37 -0.64 5.68 -6.48
C ASP A 37 -1.82 6.03 -7.41
N GLU A 38 -2.97 5.38 -7.24
CA GLU A 38 -4.19 5.72 -7.99
C GLU A 38 -4.71 7.12 -7.64
N ILE A 39 -4.68 7.53 -6.37
CA ILE A 39 -5.02 8.92 -5.99
C ILE A 39 -4.10 9.92 -6.68
N VAL A 40 -2.79 9.67 -6.75
CA VAL A 40 -1.85 10.55 -7.45
C VAL A 40 -2.18 10.62 -8.94
N LYS A 41 -2.46 9.48 -9.60
CA LYS A 41 -2.87 9.45 -11.02
C LYS A 41 -4.17 10.19 -11.27
N LEU A 42 -5.16 10.02 -10.39
CA LEU A 42 -6.44 10.73 -10.47
C LEU A 42 -6.26 12.23 -10.26
N LYS A 43 -5.42 12.62 -9.30
CA LYS A 43 -5.05 14.02 -9.07
C LYS A 43 -4.40 14.65 -10.30
N ILE A 44 -3.47 13.95 -10.96
CA ILE A 44 -2.83 14.41 -12.20
C ILE A 44 -3.86 14.60 -13.33
N LYS A 45 -4.85 13.71 -13.42
CA LYS A 45 -5.95 13.86 -14.41
C LYS A 45 -6.92 15.00 -14.06
N SER A 46 -7.14 15.27 -12.78
CA SER A 46 -8.01 16.38 -12.33
C SER A 46 -7.29 17.73 -12.23
N SER A 47 -5.96 17.75 -12.20
CA SER A 47 -5.12 18.94 -12.06
C SER A 47 -4.87 19.67 -13.38
N GLU A 48 -5.87 19.73 -14.26
CA GLU A 48 -6.20 21.02 -14.88
C GLU A 48 -6.78 22.01 -13.83
N LYS A 49 -7.15 21.56 -12.62
CA LYS A 49 -7.49 22.42 -11.48
C LYS A 49 -6.89 21.94 -10.15
N LYS A 50 -5.73 22.53 -9.84
CA LYS A 50 -5.16 22.96 -8.55
C LYS A 50 -5.03 22.01 -7.33
N ASP A 51 -3.80 22.07 -6.83
CA ASP A 51 -3.32 22.04 -5.43
C ASP A 51 -2.88 20.72 -4.76
N GLU A 52 -1.82 20.93 -3.98
CA GLU A 52 -0.83 20.04 -3.42
C GLU A 52 -1.36 19.00 -2.41
N VAL A 53 -0.57 17.98 -2.11
CA VAL A 53 -0.02 17.75 -0.77
C VAL A 53 0.90 16.52 -0.82
N LEU A 54 2.15 16.78 -0.45
CA LEU A 54 3.23 15.86 -0.11
C LEU A 54 2.80 14.86 0.97
N ASP A 55 3.28 13.61 0.87
CA ASP A 55 3.89 12.98 2.05
C ASP A 55 4.84 11.83 1.65
N LYS A 56 6.13 12.18 1.53
CA LYS A 56 7.25 11.23 1.47
C LYS A 56 7.88 11.16 2.86
N LYS A 57 7.50 10.18 3.68
CA LYS A 57 8.37 9.61 4.73
C LYS A 57 8.06 8.12 4.91
N VAL A 58 8.83 7.26 4.24
CA VAL A 58 9.01 5.86 4.66
C VAL A 58 10.36 5.80 5.36
N SER A 59 10.36 6.01 6.67
CA SER A 59 11.49 5.70 7.53
C SER A 59 11.62 4.18 7.64
N VAL A 60 12.69 3.64 7.05
CA VAL A 60 13.11 2.25 7.21
C VAL A 60 13.54 2.04 8.66
N ILE A 61 12.65 1.50 9.50
CA ILE A 61 13.01 1.00 10.82
C ILE A 61 13.69 -0.36 10.59
N LYS A 62 15.03 -0.37 10.63
CA LYS A 62 15.80 -1.60 10.80
C LYS A 62 15.59 -2.06 12.25
N HIS A 63 14.75 -3.06 12.47
CA HIS A 63 14.73 -3.76 13.76
C HIS A 63 15.97 -4.66 13.84
N SER A 64 16.95 -4.23 14.64
CA SER A 64 18.00 -5.09 15.16
C SER A 64 17.39 -5.97 16.26
N PHE A 65 16.99 -7.19 15.90
CA PHE A 65 16.74 -8.25 16.88
C PHE A 65 18.06 -8.90 17.24
N SER A 66 18.77 -8.35 18.21
CA SER A 66 19.81 -9.05 18.95
C SER A 66 20.03 -8.36 20.28
N LYS A 67 19.15 -8.66 21.24
CA LYS A 67 19.38 -8.36 22.65
C LYS A 67 18.43 -9.14 23.56
N TYR A 68 18.37 -10.46 23.35
CA TYR A 68 18.03 -11.39 24.44
C TYR A 68 18.95 -12.59 24.26
N CYS A 69 20.08 -12.52 24.97
CA CYS A 69 20.69 -13.69 25.58
C CYS A 69 19.75 -14.20 26.68
#